data_AF-A0A0F0L182-F1
#
_entry.id   AF-A0A0F0L182-F1
#
_cell.length_a   1.000
_cell.length_b   1.000
_cell.length_c   1.000
_cell.angle_alpha   90.00
_cell.angle_beta   90.00
_cell.angle_gamma   90.00
#
_symmetry.space_group_name_H-M   'P 1'
#
loop_
_entity.id
_entity.type
_entity.pdbx_description
1 polymer ?
#
loop_
_entity_poly.entity_id
_entity_poly.type
_entity_poly.pdbx_seq_one_letter_code
_entity_poly.pdbx_strand_id
1 'polypeptide(L)'
;MTCEAEAAPRVTVDPHDLALTDENVPRLAWYHTSTQPDWPTQDLDPAAELTQDTRQRMGGDDHVARWAERQRAKALHVGTYEAAIHNMLRRIDDQGDRGTQFYLYRVRLVPTISVRQGWLIDPSNFVGDVVLNEVCPPGTDVARYLNYHEDPGAISLALGRTAIDSTQRVAIPMTDEEQPSWAIEAIRELDSASVTPPRPSGTRPLGRRRAPSPRTSTARELSASLADQLPVNLRWQFESAAGFRDDLVPEEWTRYVRGVMDLILDSARILRALDNEPIRQH
;
A
#
# COMPACT_ATOMS: atom_id res chain seq x y z
N MET A 1 17.65 16.80 24.18
CA MET A 1 17.47 15.54 23.44
C MET A 1 17.39 14.42 24.46
N THR A 2 16.18 14.00 24.79
CA THR A 2 15.93 12.81 25.61
C THR A 2 15.53 11.71 24.65
N CYS A 3 16.41 10.73 24.48
CA CYS A 3 16.12 9.47 23.82
C CYS A 3 15.11 8.71 24.68
N GLU A 4 13.82 8.99 24.52
CA GLU A 4 12.76 8.17 25.12
C GLU A 4 12.28 7.18 24.07
N ALA A 5 12.70 5.93 24.28
CA ALA A 5 12.15 4.69 23.74
C ALA A 5 11.80 4.68 22.24
N GLU A 6 12.82 4.55 21.40
CA GLU A 6 12.64 3.94 20.09
C GLU A 6 12.16 2.49 20.31
N ALA A 7 10.88 2.21 20.03
CA ALA A 7 10.40 0.84 20.00
C ALA A 7 11.12 0.14 18.85
N ALA A 8 12.09 -0.73 19.20
CA ALA A 8 12.75 -1.60 18.24
C ALA A 8 11.69 -2.35 17.39
N PRO A 9 12.00 -2.70 16.13
CA PRO A 9 11.07 -3.46 15.29
C PRO A 9 10.59 -4.72 16.03
N ARG A 10 9.27 -4.92 16.07
CA ARG A 10 8.65 -6.07 16.72
C ARG A 10 8.97 -7.33 15.93
N VAL A 11 10.02 -8.02 16.33
CA VAL A 11 10.48 -9.29 15.73
C VAL A 11 9.65 -10.52 16.15
N THR A 12 8.63 -10.32 16.99
CA THR A 12 7.71 -11.36 17.44
C THR A 12 6.29 -10.81 17.48
N VAL A 13 5.31 -11.66 17.17
CA VAL A 13 3.87 -11.33 17.28
C VAL A 13 3.56 -10.87 18.71
N ASP A 14 2.69 -9.86 18.85
CA ASP A 14 2.14 -9.52 20.16
C ASP A 14 1.35 -10.73 20.71
N PRO A 15 1.72 -11.29 21.88
CA PRO A 15 1.01 -12.44 22.46
C PRO A 15 -0.48 -12.19 22.72
N HIS A 16 -0.92 -10.92 22.75
CA HIS A 16 -2.31 -10.52 22.97
C HIS A 16 -3.03 -10.12 21.66
N ASP A 17 -2.41 -10.30 20.50
CA ASP A 17 -3.05 -10.05 19.23
C ASP A 17 -4.30 -10.94 19.10
N LEU A 18 -5.47 -10.30 18.92
CA LEU A 18 -6.75 -11.00 18.80
C LEU A 18 -6.77 -11.97 17.61
N ALA A 19 -5.98 -11.70 16.56
CA ALA A 19 -5.84 -12.57 15.39
C ALA A 19 -5.12 -13.89 15.69
N LEU A 20 -4.48 -14.04 16.86
CA LEU A 20 -3.92 -15.32 17.29
C LEU A 20 -5.01 -16.34 17.70
N THR A 21 -6.23 -15.88 17.94
CA THR A 21 -7.38 -16.74 18.25
C THR A 21 -8.22 -16.98 17.00
N ASP A 22 -8.39 -18.25 16.61
CA ASP A 22 -9.02 -18.64 15.34
C ASP A 22 -10.46 -18.11 15.23
N GLU A 23 -11.23 -18.14 16.33
CA GLU A 23 -12.61 -17.67 16.37
C GLU A 23 -12.75 -16.16 16.15
N ASN A 24 -11.68 -15.40 16.35
CA ASN A 24 -11.68 -13.96 16.14
C ASN A 24 -11.40 -13.60 14.68
N VAL A 25 -10.64 -14.41 13.95
CA VAL A 25 -10.23 -14.13 12.56
C VAL A 25 -11.42 -13.72 11.66
N PRO A 26 -12.54 -14.45 11.60
CA PRO A 26 -13.67 -14.02 10.78
C PRO A 26 -14.46 -12.83 11.35
N ARG A 27 -14.29 -12.49 12.63
CA ARG A 27 -15.01 -11.40 13.31
C ARG A 27 -14.31 -10.06 13.19
N LEU A 28 -12.99 -10.08 12.98
CA LEU A 28 -12.18 -8.87 12.78
C LEU A 28 -12.50 -8.20 11.44
N ALA A 29 -12.14 -6.92 11.34
CA ALA A 29 -12.10 -6.22 10.07
C ALA A 29 -10.68 -6.32 9.53
N TRP A 30 -10.54 -6.76 8.28
CA TRP A 30 -9.26 -6.83 7.59
C TRP A 30 -9.18 -5.76 6.53
N TYR A 31 -7.97 -5.40 6.13
CA TYR A 31 -7.74 -4.30 5.20
C TYR A 31 -6.80 -4.67 4.06
N HIS A 32 -7.03 -4.06 2.91
CA HIS A 32 -6.19 -4.19 1.73
C HIS A 32 -6.19 -2.89 0.94
N THR A 33 -5.06 -2.53 0.33
CA THR A 33 -4.99 -1.44 -0.65
C THR A 33 -4.71 -1.98 -2.04
N SER A 34 -5.54 -1.57 -3.00
CA SER A 34 -5.38 -1.94 -4.41
C SER A 34 -5.54 -0.74 -5.32
N THR A 35 -4.94 -0.79 -6.50
CA THR A 35 -5.21 0.14 -7.60
C THR A 35 -6.39 -0.31 -8.46
N GLN A 36 -6.90 -1.52 -8.24
CA GLN A 36 -8.08 -2.05 -8.92
C GLN A 36 -9.36 -1.62 -8.18
N PRO A 37 -10.30 -0.91 -8.83
CA PRO A 37 -11.52 -0.40 -8.18
C PRO A 37 -12.52 -1.49 -7.80
N ASP A 38 -12.42 -2.67 -8.39
CA ASP A 38 -13.33 -3.80 -8.20
C ASP A 38 -12.72 -4.93 -7.37
N TRP A 39 -11.56 -4.73 -6.74
CA TRP A 39 -10.88 -5.77 -5.95
C TRP A 39 -11.73 -6.31 -4.76
N PRO A 40 -11.76 -7.63 -4.49
CA PRO A 40 -11.25 -8.68 -5.35
C PRO A 40 -12.17 -8.86 -6.57
N THR A 41 -11.58 -8.96 -7.77
CA THR A 41 -12.33 -9.36 -8.96
C THR A 41 -12.79 -10.82 -8.78
N GLN A 42 -14.09 -11.08 -8.91
CA GLN A 42 -14.68 -12.43 -8.79
C GLN A 42 -14.20 -13.33 -9.94
N ASP A 43 -14.43 -12.91 -11.18
CA ASP A 43 -14.05 -13.63 -12.39
C ASP A 43 -12.70 -13.15 -12.92
N LEU A 44 -11.63 -13.36 -12.13
CA LEU A 44 -10.29 -12.96 -12.56
C LEU A 44 -9.91 -13.71 -13.85
N ASP A 45 -9.82 -12.97 -14.96
CA ASP A 45 -9.18 -13.41 -16.19
C ASP A 45 -7.86 -12.65 -16.43
N PRO A 46 -6.73 -13.17 -15.94
CA PRO A 46 -5.42 -12.55 -16.12
C PRO A 46 -5.04 -12.39 -17.60
N ALA A 47 -5.60 -13.20 -18.50
CA ALA A 47 -5.24 -13.23 -19.91
C ALA A 47 -6.06 -12.26 -20.77
N ALA A 48 -7.11 -11.64 -20.22
CA ALA A 48 -8.07 -10.83 -20.97
C ALA A 48 -7.40 -9.65 -21.70
N GLU A 49 -6.46 -8.99 -21.05
CA GLU A 49 -5.78 -7.78 -21.58
C GLU A 49 -4.50 -8.10 -22.38
N LEU A 50 -4.10 -9.38 -22.47
CA LEU A 50 -2.88 -9.76 -23.17
C LEU A 50 -3.06 -9.67 -24.69
N THR A 51 -2.29 -8.78 -25.32
CA THR A 51 -2.21 -8.67 -26.78
C THR A 51 -1.61 -9.94 -27.40
N GLN A 52 -1.90 -10.20 -28.67
CA GLN A 52 -1.36 -11.35 -29.40
C GLN A 52 0.18 -11.38 -29.37
N ASP A 53 0.83 -10.23 -29.55
CA ASP A 53 2.29 -10.10 -29.47
C ASP A 53 2.83 -10.48 -28.07
N THR A 54 2.12 -10.07 -27.02
CA THR A 54 2.49 -10.42 -25.64
C THR A 54 2.35 -11.92 -25.40
N ARG A 55 1.24 -12.52 -25.86
CA ARG A 55 1.01 -13.96 -25.78
C ARG A 55 2.11 -14.76 -26.50
N GLN A 56 2.55 -14.31 -27.68
CA GLN A 56 3.67 -14.93 -28.38
C GLN A 56 4.98 -14.80 -27.62
N ARG A 57 5.30 -13.61 -27.07
CA ARG A 57 6.50 -13.40 -26.24
C ARG A 57 6.50 -14.25 -24.98
N MET A 58 5.34 -14.60 -24.45
CA MET A 58 5.18 -15.49 -23.30
C MET A 58 5.33 -16.98 -23.63
N GLY A 59 5.47 -17.34 -24.91
CA GLY A 59 5.61 -18.73 -25.36
C GLY A 59 4.32 -19.35 -25.91
N GLY A 60 3.31 -18.53 -26.26
CA GLY A 60 2.05 -18.97 -26.86
C GLY A 60 0.94 -19.30 -25.84
N ASP A 61 -0.22 -19.71 -26.35
CA ASP A 61 -1.45 -19.82 -25.57
C ASP A 61 -1.35 -20.84 -24.41
N ASP A 62 -0.64 -21.96 -24.58
CA ASP A 62 -0.44 -22.95 -23.50
C ASP A 62 0.38 -22.37 -22.32
N HIS A 63 1.35 -21.52 -22.61
CA HIS A 63 2.13 -20.82 -21.58
C HIS A 63 1.30 -19.74 -20.89
N VAL A 64 0.47 -19.03 -21.65
CA VAL A 64 -0.48 -18.03 -21.14
C VAL A 64 -1.51 -18.69 -20.23
N ALA A 65 -2.07 -19.85 -20.62
CA ALA A 65 -3.03 -20.59 -19.82
C ALA A 65 -2.43 -21.00 -18.46
N ARG A 66 -1.24 -21.61 -18.45
CA ARG A 66 -0.52 -21.96 -17.21
C ARG A 66 -0.14 -20.75 -16.36
N TRP A 67 0.20 -19.63 -16.99
CA TRP A 67 0.44 -18.39 -16.27
C TRP A 67 -0.85 -17.85 -15.64
N ALA A 68 -1.97 -17.86 -16.37
CA ALA A 68 -3.27 -17.41 -15.88
C ALA A 68 -3.76 -18.30 -14.72
N GLU A 69 -3.59 -19.62 -14.81
CA GLU A 69 -3.86 -20.55 -13.71
C GLU A 69 -3.04 -20.20 -12.47
N ARG A 70 -1.73 -19.92 -12.63
CA ARG A 70 -0.87 -19.49 -11.52
C ARG A 70 -1.34 -18.17 -10.91
N GLN A 71 -1.76 -17.19 -11.71
CA GLN A 71 -2.30 -15.93 -11.18
C GLN A 71 -3.62 -16.14 -10.41
N ARG A 72 -4.50 -17.03 -10.89
CA ARG A 72 -5.75 -17.38 -10.18
C ARG A 72 -5.48 -18.14 -8.87
N ALA A 73 -4.39 -18.91 -8.81
CA ALA A 73 -3.98 -19.67 -7.64
C ALA A 73 -3.22 -18.86 -6.58
N LYS A 74 -2.93 -17.57 -6.84
CA LYS A 74 -2.30 -16.69 -5.84
C LYS A 74 -3.27 -16.42 -4.69
N ALA A 75 -2.74 -16.48 -3.47
CA ALA A 75 -3.47 -16.01 -2.30
C ALA A 75 -3.67 -14.50 -2.39
N LEU A 76 -4.81 -14.04 -1.88
CA LEU A 76 -5.02 -12.64 -1.55
C LEU A 76 -4.42 -12.34 -0.19
N HIS A 77 -3.90 -11.13 -0.06
CA HIS A 77 -3.28 -10.64 1.16
C HIS A 77 -4.14 -9.55 1.79
N VAL A 78 -4.54 -9.76 3.03
CA VAL A 78 -5.21 -8.75 3.86
C VAL A 78 -4.49 -8.66 5.21
N GLY A 79 -4.54 -7.50 5.86
CA GLY A 79 -3.87 -7.30 7.14
C GLY A 79 -4.57 -6.27 8.01
N THR A 80 -3.82 -5.72 8.96
CA THR A 80 -4.23 -4.52 9.71
C THR A 80 -4.42 -3.34 8.76
N TYR A 81 -5.06 -2.28 9.26
CA TYR A 81 -5.18 -1.02 8.53
C TYR A 81 -3.78 -0.49 8.17
N GLU A 82 -2.88 -0.51 9.14
CA GLU A 82 -1.47 -0.10 9.03
C GLU A 82 -0.75 -0.91 7.97
N ALA A 83 -0.86 -2.24 7.99
CA ALA A 83 -0.28 -3.11 6.95
C ALA A 83 -0.78 -2.76 5.54
N ALA A 84 -2.06 -2.41 5.41
CA ALA A 84 -2.63 -2.00 4.13
C ALA A 84 -2.03 -0.66 3.66
N ILE A 85 -1.90 0.34 4.54
CA ILE A 85 -1.29 1.64 4.19
C ILE A 85 0.20 1.49 3.87
N HIS A 86 0.94 0.67 4.63
CA HIS A 86 2.36 0.43 4.38
C HIS A 86 2.57 -0.31 3.05
N ASN A 87 1.68 -1.26 2.70
CA ASN A 87 1.67 -1.89 1.37
C ASN A 87 1.51 -0.86 0.25
N MET A 88 0.56 0.08 0.39
CA MET A 88 0.38 1.16 -0.59
C MET A 88 1.67 1.98 -0.75
N LEU A 89 2.26 2.44 0.35
CA LEU A 89 3.47 3.28 0.31
C LEU A 89 4.66 2.53 -0.31
N ARG A 90 4.85 1.24 0.05
CA ARG A 90 5.87 0.38 -0.56
C ARG A 90 5.64 0.22 -2.07
N ARG A 91 4.40 0.03 -2.51
CA ARG A 91 4.08 -0.10 -3.95
C ARG A 91 4.36 1.19 -4.73
N ILE A 92 4.10 2.35 -4.12
CA ILE A 92 4.44 3.65 -4.71
C ILE A 92 5.96 3.80 -4.87
N ASP A 93 6.74 3.36 -3.88
CA ASP A 93 8.21 3.45 -3.89
C ASP A 93 8.85 2.44 -4.88
N ASP A 94 8.47 1.16 -4.78
CA ASP A 94 9.20 0.06 -5.40
C ASP A 94 8.55 -0.53 -6.66
N GLN A 95 7.25 -0.31 -6.86
CA GLN A 95 6.47 -1.00 -7.92
C GLN A 95 5.94 -0.05 -8.99
N GLY A 96 6.32 1.23 -8.94
CA GLY A 96 5.97 2.20 -9.99
C GLY A 96 4.50 2.62 -10.00
N ASP A 97 3.74 2.34 -8.94
CA ASP A 97 2.33 2.74 -8.80
C ASP A 97 2.15 4.23 -8.46
N ARG A 98 3.22 5.02 -8.60
CA ARG A 98 3.20 6.45 -8.31
C ARG A 98 2.25 7.19 -9.25
N GLY A 99 1.34 7.95 -8.68
CA GLY A 99 0.32 8.70 -9.42
C GLY A 99 -0.91 7.88 -9.81
N THR A 100 -0.96 6.59 -9.45
CA THR A 100 -2.15 5.75 -9.63
C THR A 100 -3.14 5.99 -8.49
N GLN A 101 -4.45 5.94 -8.78
CA GLN A 101 -5.49 5.95 -7.76
C GLN A 101 -5.45 4.64 -6.97
N PHE A 102 -5.30 4.74 -5.64
CA PHE A 102 -5.47 3.61 -4.74
C PHE A 102 -6.86 3.61 -4.11
N TYR A 103 -7.28 2.42 -3.70
CA TYR A 103 -8.51 2.18 -2.96
C TYR A 103 -8.17 1.39 -1.70
N LEU A 104 -8.73 1.82 -0.57
CA LEU A 104 -8.70 1.05 0.67
C LEU A 104 -9.96 0.20 0.73
N TYR A 105 -9.77 -1.09 0.96
CA TYR A 105 -10.82 -2.06 1.18
C TYR A 105 -10.87 -2.43 2.65
N ARG A 106 -12.07 -2.38 3.23
CA ARG A 106 -12.39 -3.13 4.44
C ARG A 106 -12.99 -4.47 4.00
N VAL A 107 -12.44 -5.55 4.50
CA VAL A 107 -12.76 -6.92 4.13
C VAL A 107 -13.37 -7.64 5.33
N ARG A 108 -14.53 -8.26 5.11
CA ARG A 108 -15.16 -9.20 6.03
C ARG A 108 -15.03 -10.59 5.45
N LEU A 109 -14.72 -11.55 6.32
CA LEU A 109 -14.55 -12.94 5.94
C LEU A 109 -15.83 -13.71 6.21
N VAL A 110 -16.02 -14.81 5.48
CA VAL A 110 -17.15 -15.71 5.71
C VAL A 110 -17.08 -16.24 7.15
N PRO A 111 -18.16 -16.18 7.95
CA PRO A 111 -18.11 -16.56 9.37
C PRO A 111 -17.67 -18.01 9.64
N THR A 112 -17.80 -18.90 8.64
CA THR A 112 -17.54 -20.33 8.74
C THR A 112 -16.21 -20.75 8.11
N ILE A 113 -15.31 -19.82 7.80
CA ILE A 113 -13.98 -20.16 7.28
C ILE A 113 -13.20 -21.06 8.25
N SER A 114 -12.38 -21.92 7.68
CA SER A 114 -11.39 -22.71 8.41
C SER A 114 -10.04 -22.00 8.41
N VAL A 115 -9.51 -21.73 9.60
CA VAL A 115 -8.22 -21.06 9.80
C VAL A 115 -7.13 -22.11 10.01
N ARG A 116 -5.97 -21.92 9.36
CA ARG A 116 -4.80 -22.76 9.58
C ARG A 116 -4.36 -22.66 11.05
N GLN A 117 -4.07 -23.80 11.67
CA GLN A 117 -3.49 -23.83 13.00
C GLN A 117 -2.12 -23.14 13.02
N GLY A 118 -1.93 -22.23 13.97
CA GLY A 118 -0.71 -21.43 14.11
C GLY A 118 -0.57 -20.35 13.04
N TRP A 119 0.63 -19.78 12.97
CA TRP A 119 0.98 -18.72 12.02
C TRP A 119 2.31 -19.06 11.33
N LEU A 120 2.49 -18.49 10.15
CA LEU A 120 3.68 -18.67 9.32
C LEU A 120 4.62 -17.47 9.45
N ILE A 121 5.92 -17.72 9.35
CA ILE A 121 6.85 -16.63 9.04
C ILE A 121 6.64 -16.29 7.58
N ASP A 122 6.44 -15.01 7.28
CA ASP A 122 6.18 -14.42 5.96
C ASP A 122 6.39 -15.40 4.78
N PRO A 123 5.30 -15.99 4.25
CA PRO A 123 5.39 -17.02 3.24
C PRO A 123 5.62 -16.45 1.83
N SER A 124 5.74 -15.13 1.69
CA SER A 124 5.91 -14.49 0.39
C SER A 124 7.26 -14.84 -0.23
N ASN A 125 7.27 -15.05 -1.54
CA ASN A 125 8.51 -15.26 -2.29
C ASN A 125 9.22 -13.92 -2.55
N PHE A 126 10.36 -13.94 -3.27
CA PHE A 126 11.13 -12.73 -3.56
C PHE A 126 10.37 -11.64 -4.34
N VAL A 127 9.24 -11.96 -4.96
CA VAL A 127 8.35 -11.00 -5.66
C VAL A 127 7.10 -10.64 -4.84
N GLY A 128 6.99 -11.12 -3.61
CA GLY A 128 5.86 -10.86 -2.72
C GLY A 128 4.63 -11.75 -2.96
N ASP A 129 4.72 -12.75 -3.85
CA ASP A 129 3.60 -13.63 -4.16
C ASP A 129 3.53 -14.82 -3.19
N VAL A 130 2.32 -15.23 -2.83
CA VAL A 130 2.04 -16.46 -2.09
C VAL A 130 1.11 -17.35 -2.92
N VAL A 131 1.50 -18.61 -3.12
CA VAL A 131 0.62 -19.61 -3.74
C VAL A 131 -0.35 -20.12 -2.67
N LEU A 132 -1.65 -20.02 -2.93
CA LEU A 132 -2.67 -20.33 -1.93
C LEU A 132 -2.54 -21.75 -1.36
N ASN A 133 -2.33 -22.74 -2.24
CA ASN A 133 -2.24 -24.15 -1.82
C ASN A 133 -0.94 -24.49 -1.06
N GLU A 134 0.07 -23.62 -1.07
CA GLU A 134 1.29 -23.80 -0.27
C GLU A 134 1.09 -23.37 1.18
N VAL A 135 0.20 -22.38 1.40
CA VAL A 135 -0.08 -21.83 2.73
C VAL A 135 -1.39 -22.32 3.34
N CYS A 136 -2.35 -22.70 2.50
CA CYS A 136 -3.64 -23.25 2.91
C CYS A 136 -3.73 -24.72 2.44
N PRO A 137 -3.50 -25.69 3.34
CA PRO A 137 -3.71 -27.11 2.99
C PRO A 137 -5.21 -27.38 2.70
N PRO A 138 -5.55 -28.50 2.03
CA PRO A 138 -6.94 -28.84 1.74
C PRO A 138 -7.86 -28.73 2.97
N GLY A 139 -8.99 -28.04 2.83
CA GLY A 139 -9.92 -27.77 3.93
C GLY A 139 -9.55 -26.59 4.82
N THR A 140 -8.54 -25.79 4.44
CA THR A 140 -8.18 -24.53 5.08
C THR A 140 -8.42 -23.37 4.12
N ASP A 141 -9.11 -22.33 4.58
CA ASP A 141 -9.45 -21.17 3.76
C ASP A 141 -8.44 -20.03 3.93
N VAL A 142 -7.86 -19.92 5.12
CA VAL A 142 -7.04 -18.78 5.55
C VAL A 142 -5.80 -19.24 6.32
N ALA A 143 -4.66 -18.63 6.02
CA ALA A 143 -3.42 -18.79 6.79
C ALA A 143 -2.96 -17.45 7.36
N ARG A 144 -2.63 -17.43 8.65
CA ARG A 144 -2.00 -16.29 9.32
C ARG A 144 -0.50 -16.27 9.05
N TYR A 145 0.06 -15.10 8.86
CA TYR A 145 1.50 -14.92 8.84
C TYR A 145 1.95 -13.66 9.56
N LEU A 146 3.16 -13.72 10.12
CA LEU A 146 3.84 -12.58 10.70
C LEU A 146 4.38 -11.71 9.56
N ASN A 147 3.92 -10.47 9.50
CA ASN A 147 4.34 -9.50 8.51
C ASN A 147 5.70 -8.91 8.90
N TYR A 148 6.65 -8.91 7.96
CA TYR A 148 7.96 -8.25 8.10
C TYR A 148 8.13 -7.05 7.18
N HIS A 149 7.32 -6.94 6.13
CA HIS A 149 7.54 -6.03 5.02
C HIS A 149 6.65 -4.80 5.07
N GLU A 150 5.37 -4.97 5.38
CA GLU A 150 4.44 -3.86 5.47
C GLU A 150 4.30 -3.41 6.92
N ASP A 151 3.83 -4.22 7.86
CA ASP A 151 3.69 -3.83 9.28
C ASP A 151 4.48 -4.78 10.19
N PRO A 152 5.79 -4.52 10.42
CA PRO A 152 6.66 -5.44 11.13
C PRO A 152 6.13 -5.83 12.51
N GLY A 153 5.81 -7.11 12.67
CA GLY A 153 5.32 -7.66 13.93
C GLY A 153 3.80 -7.90 13.99
N ALA A 154 3.05 -7.41 13.00
CA ALA A 154 1.61 -7.61 12.92
C ALA A 154 1.24 -8.93 12.22
N ILE A 155 0.05 -9.45 12.53
CA ILE A 155 -0.53 -10.59 11.82
C ILE A 155 -1.29 -10.11 10.58
N SER A 156 -0.93 -10.70 9.44
CA SER A 156 -1.69 -10.62 8.19
C SER A 156 -2.22 -12.00 7.80
N LEU A 157 -3.11 -12.03 6.81
CA LEU A 157 -3.73 -13.23 6.28
C LEU A 157 -3.41 -13.43 4.80
N ALA A 158 -3.15 -14.68 4.44
CA ALA A 158 -3.19 -15.18 3.08
C ALA A 158 -4.46 -16.02 2.92
N LEU A 159 -5.29 -15.69 1.93
CA LEU A 159 -6.62 -16.32 1.78
C LEU A 159 -7.04 -16.48 0.33
N GLY A 160 -7.96 -17.41 0.09
CA GLY A 160 -8.63 -17.57 -1.21
C GLY A 160 -9.74 -16.55 -1.40
N ARG A 161 -10.12 -16.27 -2.65
CA ARG A 161 -11.23 -15.34 -2.98
C ARG A 161 -12.54 -15.73 -2.29
N THR A 162 -12.81 -17.03 -2.18
CA THR A 162 -14.01 -17.60 -1.54
C THR A 162 -14.07 -17.41 -0.03
N ALA A 163 -12.98 -17.00 0.62
CA ALA A 163 -12.96 -16.70 2.05
C ALA A 163 -13.52 -15.30 2.37
N ILE A 164 -13.68 -14.44 1.35
CA ILE A 164 -14.21 -13.09 1.49
C ILE A 164 -15.73 -13.15 1.37
N ASP A 165 -16.42 -12.62 2.39
CA ASP A 165 -17.87 -12.45 2.40
C ASP A 165 -18.25 -11.12 1.74
N SER A 166 -17.61 -10.04 2.19
CA SER A 166 -17.98 -8.72 1.71
C SER A 166 -16.84 -7.70 1.83
N THR A 167 -16.95 -6.65 1.02
CA THR A 167 -16.01 -5.53 0.99
C THR A 167 -16.72 -4.19 1.04
N GLN A 168 -16.16 -3.22 1.76
CA GLN A 168 -16.43 -1.79 1.61
C GLN A 168 -15.18 -1.11 1.04
N ARG A 169 -15.34 -0.05 0.26
CA ARG A 169 -14.24 0.58 -0.49
C ARG A 169 -14.31 2.09 -0.44
N VAL A 170 -13.19 2.74 -0.13
CA VAL A 170 -13.01 4.18 -0.30
C VAL A 170 -11.78 4.48 -1.17
N ALA A 171 -11.84 5.54 -1.97
CA ALA A 171 -10.70 6.03 -2.72
C ALA A 171 -9.71 6.73 -1.77
N ILE A 172 -8.42 6.44 -1.89
CA ILE A 172 -7.36 7.03 -1.06
C ILE A 172 -6.20 7.56 -1.91
N PRO A 173 -5.52 8.64 -1.50
CA PRO A 173 -5.84 9.47 -0.32
C PRO A 173 -7.14 10.27 -0.51
N MET A 174 -7.88 10.48 0.59
CA MET A 174 -9.11 11.28 0.55
C MET A 174 -8.75 12.76 0.38
N THR A 175 -9.57 13.48 -0.38
CA THR A 175 -9.39 14.92 -0.58
C THR A 175 -10.37 15.65 0.34
N ASP A 176 -9.88 16.59 1.16
CA ASP A 176 -10.79 17.60 1.71
C ASP A 176 -10.68 18.92 0.97
N GLU A 177 -11.70 19.72 1.19
CA GLU A 177 -11.78 21.11 0.80
C GLU A 177 -10.98 22.02 1.75
N GLU A 178 -10.83 21.65 3.03
CA GLU A 178 -10.10 22.49 4.00
C GLU A 178 -8.59 22.34 3.85
N GLN A 179 -7.90 23.47 3.71
CA GLN A 179 -6.47 23.52 3.48
C GLN A 179 -5.72 23.96 4.75
N PRO A 180 -4.81 23.13 5.29
CA PRO A 180 -4.06 23.48 6.50
C PRO A 180 -3.08 24.62 6.21
N SER A 181 -2.71 25.37 7.25
CA SER A 181 -1.83 26.54 7.13
C SER A 181 -0.52 26.23 6.41
N TRP A 182 0.11 25.09 6.73
CA TRP A 182 1.35 24.67 6.08
C TRP A 182 1.18 24.49 4.57
N ALA A 183 0.02 24.00 4.10
CA ALA A 183 -0.22 23.79 2.68
C ALA A 183 -0.40 25.11 1.93
N ILE A 184 -1.06 26.09 2.54
CA ILE A 184 -1.19 27.46 2.00
C ILE A 184 0.20 28.10 1.83
N GLU A 185 1.04 28.00 2.85
CA GLU A 185 2.41 28.52 2.82
C GLU A 185 3.26 27.80 1.78
N ALA A 186 3.19 26.46 1.74
CA ALA A 186 3.88 25.64 0.78
C ALA A 186 3.52 25.98 -0.67
N ILE A 187 2.24 26.16 -0.98
CA ILE A 187 1.79 26.54 -2.32
C ILE A 187 2.42 27.88 -2.71
N ARG A 188 2.34 28.89 -1.84
CA ARG A 188 2.93 30.20 -2.10
C ARG A 188 4.44 30.10 -2.35
N GLU A 189 5.15 29.34 -1.52
CA GLU A 189 6.60 29.18 -1.66
C GLU A 189 6.96 28.48 -2.97
N LEU A 190 6.29 27.35 -3.27
CA LEU A 190 6.52 26.58 -4.48
C LEU A 190 6.16 27.33 -5.76
N ASP A 191 5.11 28.15 -5.77
CA ASP A 191 4.75 28.98 -6.92
C ASP A 191 5.74 30.13 -7.15
N SER A 192 6.36 30.63 -6.08
CA SER A 192 7.39 31.67 -6.17
C SER A 192 8.78 31.12 -6.55
N ALA A 193 9.02 29.82 -6.35
CA ALA A 193 10.32 29.20 -6.54
C ALA A 193 10.64 28.93 -8.02
N SER A 194 11.92 29.05 -8.38
CA SER A 194 12.35 28.79 -9.76
C SER A 194 12.29 27.30 -10.12
N VAL A 195 11.78 27.00 -11.31
CA VAL A 195 11.84 25.67 -11.94
C VAL A 195 13.17 25.43 -12.68
N THR A 196 14.04 26.43 -12.78
CA THR A 196 15.32 26.28 -13.50
C THR A 196 16.38 25.72 -12.57
N PRO A 197 16.97 24.54 -12.86
CA PRO A 197 18.05 24.01 -12.05
C PRO A 197 19.29 24.92 -12.08
N PRO A 198 20.03 25.03 -10.96
CA PRO A 198 21.26 25.79 -10.93
C PRO A 198 22.26 25.26 -11.96
N ARG A 199 23.00 26.17 -12.59
CA ARG A 199 24.06 25.79 -13.54
C ARG A 199 25.11 24.97 -12.78
N PRO A 200 25.54 23.81 -13.33
CA PRO A 200 26.60 23.03 -12.70
C PRO A 200 27.89 23.86 -12.68
N SER A 201 28.48 24.00 -11.50
CA SER A 201 29.83 24.52 -11.32
C SER A 201 30.84 23.43 -11.71
N GLY A 202 31.26 23.42 -12.98
CA GLY A 202 32.35 22.57 -13.49
C GLY A 202 31.93 21.41 -14.41
N THR A 203 32.93 20.65 -14.88
CA THR A 203 32.75 19.51 -15.80
C THR A 203 32.09 18.35 -15.05
N ARG A 204 30.84 18.04 -15.42
CA ARG A 204 30.05 16.98 -14.77
C ARG A 204 30.55 15.60 -15.23
N PRO A 205 30.96 14.68 -14.33
CA PRO A 205 31.26 13.31 -14.72
C PRO A 205 30.01 12.63 -15.31
N LEU A 206 30.19 11.78 -16.33
CA LEU A 206 29.11 10.96 -16.88
C LEU A 206 28.46 10.14 -15.75
N GLY A 207 27.12 10.19 -15.67
CA GLY A 207 26.32 9.41 -14.72
C GLY A 207 25.79 10.14 -13.48
N ARG A 208 26.18 11.39 -13.20
CA ARG A 208 25.59 12.14 -12.07
C ARG A 208 24.18 12.68 -12.39
N ARG A 209 23.19 12.33 -11.57
CA ARG A 209 21.81 12.86 -11.60
C ARG A 209 21.82 14.40 -11.70
N ARG A 210 20.91 14.96 -12.49
CA ARG A 210 20.72 16.42 -12.64
C ARG A 210 20.41 17.03 -11.27
N ALA A 211 20.91 18.24 -11.01
CA ALA A 211 20.61 18.91 -9.75
C ALA A 211 19.12 19.26 -9.75
N PRO A 212 18.41 19.11 -8.61
CA PRO A 212 17.02 19.56 -8.52
C PRO A 212 16.92 21.08 -8.73
N SER A 213 15.76 21.54 -9.20
CA SER A 213 15.43 22.97 -9.20
C SER A 213 15.27 23.48 -7.76
N PRO A 214 15.32 24.81 -7.53
CA PRO A 214 14.92 25.40 -6.26
C PRO A 214 13.53 24.94 -5.82
N ARG A 215 12.53 24.95 -6.72
CA ARG A 215 11.16 24.49 -6.43
C ARG A 215 11.11 23.04 -5.94
N THR A 216 11.79 22.14 -6.64
CA THR A 216 11.88 20.72 -6.23
C THR A 216 12.65 20.55 -4.91
N SER A 217 13.64 21.41 -4.63
CA SER A 217 14.42 21.34 -3.39
C SER A 217 13.57 21.78 -2.18
N THR A 218 12.86 22.90 -2.30
CA THR A 218 11.87 23.36 -1.31
C THR A 218 10.84 22.27 -1.00
N ALA A 219 10.25 21.66 -2.04
CA ALA A 219 9.25 20.61 -1.83
C ALA A 219 9.82 19.38 -1.10
N ARG A 220 11.09 19.03 -1.34
CA ARG A 220 11.77 17.94 -0.63
C ARG A 220 12.04 18.27 0.83
N GLU A 221 12.49 19.48 1.12
CA GLU A 221 12.71 19.95 2.50
C GLU A 221 11.40 19.96 3.29
N LEU A 222 10.32 20.44 2.67
CA LEU A 222 8.99 20.37 3.26
C LEU A 222 8.54 18.92 3.48
N SER A 223 8.72 18.03 2.49
CA SER A 223 8.37 16.61 2.63
C SER A 223 9.11 15.95 3.78
N ALA A 224 10.42 16.20 3.92
CA ALA A 224 11.21 15.69 5.04
C ALA A 224 10.72 16.23 6.38
N SER A 225 10.40 17.53 6.46
CA SER A 225 9.84 18.14 7.68
C SER A 225 8.47 17.58 8.05
N LEU A 226 7.64 17.21 7.06
CA LEU A 226 6.35 16.55 7.31
C LEU A 226 6.56 15.09 7.73
N ALA A 227 7.54 14.40 7.14
CA ALA A 227 7.89 13.02 7.49
C ALA A 227 8.32 12.88 8.95
N ASP A 228 8.92 13.91 9.55
CA ASP A 228 9.31 13.91 10.97
C ASP A 228 8.13 13.74 11.94
N GLN A 229 6.90 14.02 11.49
CA GLN A 229 5.67 13.79 12.26
C GLN A 229 5.19 12.33 12.21
N LEU A 230 5.77 11.51 11.33
CA LEU A 230 5.37 10.13 11.09
C LEU A 230 6.25 9.14 11.87
N PRO A 231 5.74 7.91 12.13
CA PRO A 231 6.55 6.80 12.62
C PRO A 231 7.82 6.62 11.78
N VAL A 232 8.95 6.35 12.45
CA VAL A 232 10.29 6.30 11.83
C VAL A 232 10.37 5.35 10.63
N ASN A 233 9.68 4.21 10.72
CA ASN A 233 9.64 3.17 9.70
C ASN A 233 8.86 3.58 8.44
N LEU A 234 8.05 4.64 8.50
CA LEU A 234 7.26 5.13 7.37
C LEU A 234 7.86 6.35 6.68
N ARG A 235 8.79 7.06 7.33
CA ARG A 235 9.30 8.36 6.85
C ARG A 235 9.84 8.28 5.43
N TRP A 236 10.68 7.28 5.16
CA TRP A 236 11.28 7.07 3.84
C TRP A 236 10.23 6.83 2.76
N GLN A 237 9.28 5.92 2.99
CA GLN A 237 8.26 5.57 2.00
C GLN A 237 7.30 6.74 1.79
N PHE A 238 6.98 7.49 2.84
CA PHE A 238 6.23 8.74 2.75
C PHE A 238 6.96 9.78 1.90
N GLU A 239 8.26 10.03 2.14
CA GLU A 239 9.05 10.96 1.34
C GLU A 239 9.09 10.57 -0.14
N SER A 240 9.19 9.26 -0.43
CA SER A 240 9.13 8.76 -1.80
C SER A 240 7.77 9.04 -2.46
N ALA A 241 6.68 8.75 -1.75
CA ALA A 241 5.31 9.02 -2.20
C ALA A 241 5.05 10.53 -2.38
N ALA A 242 5.52 11.35 -1.44
CA ALA A 242 5.39 12.81 -1.44
C ALA A 242 6.32 13.52 -2.44
N GLY A 243 7.09 12.79 -3.25
CA GLY A 243 8.05 13.42 -4.15
C GLY A 243 7.38 14.43 -5.11
N PHE A 244 8.05 15.56 -5.30
CA PHE A 244 7.60 16.62 -6.19
C PHE A 244 8.37 16.62 -7.52
N ARG A 245 7.72 17.07 -8.59
CA ARG A 245 8.34 17.36 -9.88
C ARG A 245 7.89 18.75 -10.35
N ASP A 246 8.75 19.43 -11.09
CA ASP A 246 8.50 20.81 -11.52
C ASP A 246 7.24 20.98 -12.40
N ASP A 247 6.75 19.91 -13.02
CA ASP A 247 5.52 19.86 -13.83
C ASP A 247 4.24 19.66 -13.00
N LEU A 248 4.35 19.41 -11.69
CA LEU A 248 3.19 19.27 -10.80
C LEU A 248 2.63 20.64 -10.39
N VAL A 249 1.32 20.68 -10.19
CA VAL A 249 0.61 21.81 -9.59
C VAL A 249 0.77 21.74 -8.07
N PRO A 250 1.33 22.77 -7.38
CA PRO A 250 1.56 22.72 -5.94
C PRO A 250 0.30 22.47 -5.11
N GLU A 251 -0.84 22.99 -5.57
CA GLU A 251 -2.11 22.76 -4.89
C GLU A 251 -2.54 21.28 -4.93
N GLU A 252 -2.42 20.62 -6.09
CA GLU A 252 -2.71 19.19 -6.22
C GLU A 252 -1.71 18.35 -5.42
N TRP A 253 -0.44 18.72 -5.44
CA TRP A 253 0.61 18.05 -4.68
C TRP A 253 0.39 18.18 -3.16
N THR A 254 0.16 19.38 -2.64
CA THR A 254 -0.09 19.58 -1.20
C THR A 254 -1.34 18.85 -0.73
N ARG A 255 -2.41 18.84 -1.55
CA ARG A 255 -3.63 18.06 -1.28
C ARG A 255 -3.34 16.57 -1.20
N TYR A 256 -2.55 16.04 -2.13
CA TYR A 256 -2.12 14.64 -2.13
C TYR A 256 -1.28 14.31 -0.88
N VAL A 257 -0.24 15.11 -0.59
CA VAL A 257 0.66 14.90 0.56
C VAL A 257 -0.12 14.93 1.87
N ARG A 258 -1.01 15.90 2.04
CA ARG A 258 -1.91 15.98 3.19
C ARG A 258 -2.74 14.71 3.32
N GLY A 259 -3.40 14.30 2.24
CA GLY A 259 -4.26 13.12 2.28
C GLY A 259 -3.48 11.84 2.60
N VAL A 260 -2.22 11.71 2.16
CA VAL A 260 -1.34 10.60 2.56
C VAL A 260 -0.99 10.67 4.04
N MET A 261 -0.71 11.87 4.59
CA MET A 261 -0.49 12.04 6.03
C MET A 261 -1.72 11.65 6.85
N ASP A 262 -2.91 12.04 6.40
CA ASP A 262 -4.17 11.73 7.08
C ASP A 262 -4.43 10.22 7.15
N LEU A 263 -3.98 9.43 6.16
CA LEU A 263 -4.03 7.97 6.23
C LEU A 263 -3.22 7.41 7.41
N ILE A 264 -2.17 8.10 7.85
CA ILE A 264 -1.29 7.64 8.93
C ILE A 264 -1.71 8.25 10.27
N LEU A 265 -2.05 9.55 10.27
CA LEU A 265 -2.28 10.34 11.48
C LEU A 265 -3.75 10.42 11.91
N ASP A 266 -4.71 10.20 11.00
CA ASP A 266 -6.15 10.25 11.25
C ASP A 266 -6.88 9.04 10.64
N SER A 267 -6.41 7.84 10.97
CA SER A 267 -7.02 6.58 10.52
C SER A 267 -8.51 6.49 10.88
N ALA A 268 -8.90 7.05 12.02
CA ALA A 268 -10.29 7.08 12.48
C ALA A 268 -11.23 7.77 11.49
N ARG A 269 -10.79 8.86 10.84
CA ARG A 269 -11.58 9.52 9.80
C ARG A 269 -11.76 8.65 8.56
N ILE A 270 -10.72 7.94 8.13
CA ILE A 270 -10.79 7.01 7.00
C ILE A 270 -11.75 5.85 7.30
N LEU A 271 -11.67 5.32 8.52
CA LEU A 271 -12.56 4.25 8.98
C LEU A 271 -14.02 4.70 9.04
N ARG A 272 -14.30 5.94 9.48
CA ARG A 272 -15.65 6.52 9.41
C ARG A 272 -16.13 6.72 7.98
N ALA A 273 -15.25 7.10 7.06
CA ALA A 273 -15.62 7.18 5.64
C ALA A 273 -16.05 5.80 5.12
N LEU A 274 -15.28 4.75 5.41
CA LEU A 274 -15.63 3.37 5.09
C LEU A 274 -16.96 2.92 5.69
N ASP A 275 -17.32 3.35 6.90
CA ASP A 275 -18.61 2.99 7.52
C ASP A 275 -19.81 3.46 6.69
N ASN A 276 -19.66 4.51 5.88
CA ASN A 276 -20.71 5.07 5.03
C ASN A 276 -20.71 4.50 3.61
N GLU A 277 -19.71 3.69 3.23
CA GLU A 277 -19.61 3.10 1.91
C GLU A 277 -20.50 1.85 1.79
N PRO A 278 -21.10 1.59 0.61
CA PRO A 278 -21.95 0.43 0.42
C PRO A 278 -21.17 -0.87 0.59
N ILE A 279 -21.83 -1.86 1.20
CA ILE A 279 -21.30 -3.22 1.34
C ILE A 279 -21.52 -3.96 0.01
N ARG A 280 -20.42 -4.44 -0.59
CA ARG A 280 -20.45 -5.33 -1.74
C ARG A 280 -20.21 -6.77 -1.30
N GLN A 281 -21.18 -7.64 -1.56
CA GLN A 281 -21.11 -9.08 -1.30
C GLN A 281 -20.29 -9.80 -2.39
N HIS A 282 -19.63 -10.89 -2.02
CA HIS A 282 -18.80 -11.72 -2.91
C HIS A 282 -19.25 -13.17 -2.97
#